data_AF-A0A8T4CHY0-F1
#
_entry.id   AF-A0A8T4CHY0-F1
#
_cell.length_a   1.000
_cell.length_b   1.000
_cell.length_c   1.000
_cell.angle_alpha   90.00
_cell.angle_beta   90.00
_cell.angle_gamma   90.00
#
_symmetry.space_group_name_H-M   'P 1'
#
loop_
_entity.id
_entity.type
_entity.pdbx_description
1 polymer ?
#
loop_
_entity_poly.entity_id
_entity_poly.type
_entity_poly.pdbx_seq_one_letter_code
_entity_poly.pdbx_strand_id
1 'polypeptide(L)'
;MSQTSKLLKRIASSEEYRALEAGVKSIDPQAVFNSYTQISKLMEEAEAEALEKIKNLPRQDKEPDLQQFRSAFDSRSRTMIPQWYGIEAELKKRKIMNGKVSGVGSKGDPLVKTSEGRVVVIAGATLKEGEKVRFIVVSEGDKVDFGRVFELTPDTFYSILTQDKRDEVRNSFNSIKGKVDHYLRSRDANQVSELSQLLKELEGFREFASQLTGEEKERNLAWVTTQRKGLLKVSMPRLVFDFLSKQEGKEIEKQGDSQQIARAMSAPGLLRYQAHLALKTQLLGGEKPKGYSELVDKLQQDMGSMDSALKLMDFEAKIDEVYPAARRYLERMDRFFQRLAQKANQLADSLSESKDYEIQRVIEEVFSGQALSAELKQVFRSPDEFFSLRRALAELRARLGDTESILAEAALESYLRQTMNVAIKA
;
A
#
# COMPACT_ATOMS: atom_id res chain seq x y z
N MET A 1 -20.29 53.06 7.98
CA MET A 1 -19.30 51.96 8.18
C MET A 1 -19.34 51.25 9.57
N SER A 2 -20.07 51.72 10.60
CA SER A 2 -20.09 51.05 11.93
C SER A 2 -21.10 49.90 12.07
N GLN A 3 -22.19 49.88 11.28
CA GLN A 3 -23.22 48.84 11.35
C GLN A 3 -22.81 47.51 10.70
N THR A 4 -22.17 47.55 9.53
CA THR A 4 -21.64 46.36 8.85
C THR A 4 -20.62 45.61 9.71
N SER A 5 -19.74 46.33 10.42
CA SER A 5 -18.80 45.72 11.37
C SER A 5 -19.51 45.07 12.55
N LYS A 6 -20.55 45.73 13.10
CA LYS A 6 -21.34 45.17 14.20
C LYS A 6 -22.07 43.88 13.78
N LEU A 7 -22.61 43.86 12.56
CA LEU A 7 -23.33 42.69 12.06
C LEU A 7 -22.40 41.51 11.76
N LEU A 8 -21.27 41.75 11.08
CA LEU A 8 -20.24 40.70 10.87
C LEU A 8 -19.72 40.16 12.21
N LYS A 9 -19.51 41.01 13.23
CA LYS A 9 -19.15 40.56 14.58
C LYS A 9 -20.25 39.71 15.23
N ARG A 10 -21.52 40.05 15.01
CA ARG A 10 -22.66 39.27 15.50
C ARG A 10 -22.71 37.89 14.84
N ILE A 11 -22.53 37.82 13.52
CA ILE A 11 -22.46 36.54 12.79
C ILE A 11 -21.24 35.74 13.25
N ALA A 12 -20.07 36.36 13.39
CA ALA A 12 -18.87 35.69 13.90
C ALA A 12 -19.01 35.17 15.35
N SER A 13 -19.91 35.75 16.14
CA SER A 13 -20.20 35.33 17.52
C SER A 13 -21.42 34.40 17.62
N SER A 14 -22.07 34.10 16.50
CA SER A 14 -23.30 33.29 16.44
C SER A 14 -23.03 31.81 16.70
N GLU A 15 -24.07 31.09 17.10
CA GLU A 15 -24.00 29.62 17.26
C GLU A 15 -23.75 28.95 15.91
N GLU A 16 -24.32 29.48 14.83
CA GLU A 16 -24.14 28.96 13.48
C GLU A 16 -22.69 29.05 13.01
N TYR A 17 -21.98 30.15 13.30
CA TYR A 17 -20.57 30.26 12.93
C TYR A 17 -19.68 29.33 13.77
N ARG A 18 -19.97 29.17 15.07
CA ARG A 18 -19.27 28.17 15.90
C ARG A 18 -19.53 26.75 15.41
N ALA A 19 -20.77 26.45 15.00
CA ALA A 19 -21.14 25.16 14.42
C ALA A 19 -20.43 24.93 13.07
N LEU A 20 -20.27 25.97 12.25
CA LEU A 20 -19.47 25.89 11.03
C LEU A 20 -18.00 25.56 11.35
N GLU A 21 -17.39 26.26 12.29
CA GLU A 21 -16.00 25.99 12.70
C GLU A 21 -15.81 24.58 13.27
N ALA A 22 -16.77 24.12 14.07
CA ALA A 22 -16.76 22.77 14.62
C ALA A 22 -16.96 21.72 13.51
N GLY A 23 -17.94 21.93 12.62
CA GLY A 23 -18.25 21.03 11.51
C GLY A 23 -17.11 20.87 10.52
N VAL A 24 -16.39 21.96 10.21
CA VAL A 24 -15.20 21.92 9.37
C VAL A 24 -14.09 21.10 10.03
N LYS A 25 -13.91 21.23 11.35
CA LYS A 25 -12.92 20.44 12.11
C LYS A 25 -13.31 18.97 12.23
N SER A 26 -14.58 18.66 12.39
CA SER A 26 -15.09 17.28 12.52
C SER A 26 -15.35 16.60 11.17
N ILE A 27 -15.18 17.33 10.06
CA ILE A 27 -15.49 16.85 8.69
C ILE A 27 -16.94 16.33 8.61
N ASP A 28 -17.88 17.08 9.21
CA ASP A 28 -19.32 16.76 9.15
C ASP A 28 -19.96 17.56 8.00
N PRO A 29 -20.21 16.94 6.83
CA PRO A 29 -20.66 17.68 5.67
C PRO A 29 -22.05 18.27 5.83
N GLN A 30 -22.92 17.60 6.59
CA GLN A 30 -24.28 18.05 6.84
C GLN A 30 -24.29 19.26 7.78
N ALA A 31 -23.51 19.20 8.86
CA ALA A 31 -23.39 20.32 9.78
C ALA A 31 -22.75 21.55 9.11
N VAL A 32 -21.71 21.35 8.30
CA VAL A 32 -21.09 22.44 7.52
C VAL A 32 -22.08 23.02 6.53
N PHE A 33 -22.81 22.19 5.77
CA PHE A 33 -23.80 22.65 4.80
C PHE A 33 -24.92 23.47 5.45
N ASN A 34 -25.51 22.97 6.55
CA ASN A 34 -26.58 23.66 7.26
C ASN A 34 -26.10 25.02 7.80
N SER A 35 -24.93 25.03 8.46
CA SER A 35 -24.36 26.26 9.04
C SER A 35 -23.97 27.26 7.96
N TYR A 36 -23.33 26.81 6.88
CA TYR A 36 -23.00 27.64 5.72
C TYR A 36 -24.25 28.26 5.10
N THR A 37 -25.30 27.49 4.87
CA THR A 37 -26.54 27.98 4.25
C THR A 37 -27.18 29.07 5.10
N GLN A 38 -27.22 28.89 6.42
CA GLN A 38 -27.77 29.88 7.34
C GLN A 38 -26.91 31.16 7.41
N ILE A 39 -25.59 31.02 7.47
CA ILE A 39 -24.66 32.17 7.46
C ILE A 39 -24.75 32.91 6.13
N SER A 40 -24.81 32.22 5.00
CA SER A 40 -24.96 32.84 3.68
C SER A 40 -26.24 33.67 3.60
N LYS A 41 -27.36 33.17 4.17
CA LYS A 41 -28.61 33.94 4.25
C LYS A 41 -28.44 35.22 5.08
N LEU A 42 -27.80 35.12 6.25
CA LEU A 42 -27.52 36.28 7.11
C LEU A 42 -26.59 37.29 6.42
N MET A 43 -25.60 36.81 5.67
CA MET A 43 -24.67 37.63 4.89
C MET A 43 -25.38 38.35 3.74
N GLU A 44 -26.28 37.69 3.04
CA GLU A 44 -27.09 38.31 1.98
C GLU A 44 -28.05 39.38 2.54
N GLU A 45 -28.70 39.10 3.66
CA GLU A 45 -29.57 40.07 4.35
C GLU A 45 -28.77 41.31 4.80
N ALA A 46 -27.57 41.10 5.35
CA ALA A 46 -26.64 42.14 5.73
C ALA A 46 -26.25 43.06 4.56
N GLU A 47 -25.91 42.44 3.43
CA GLU A 47 -25.49 43.15 2.24
C GLU A 47 -26.66 43.94 1.64
N ALA A 48 -27.85 43.34 1.57
CA ALA A 48 -29.06 43.99 1.07
C ALA A 48 -29.43 45.23 1.89
N GLU A 49 -29.44 45.14 3.23
CA GLU A 49 -29.75 46.26 4.12
C GLU A 49 -28.75 47.42 3.94
N ALA A 50 -27.46 47.10 3.78
CA ALA A 50 -26.43 48.10 3.57
C ALA A 50 -26.53 48.76 2.19
N LEU A 51 -26.80 47.98 1.14
CA LEU A 51 -27.00 48.48 -0.22
C LEU A 51 -28.25 49.35 -0.33
N GLU A 52 -29.34 49.01 0.36
CA GLU A 52 -30.55 49.83 0.41
C GLU A 52 -30.30 51.19 1.07
N LYS A 53 -29.53 51.22 2.17
CA LYS A 53 -29.12 52.47 2.81
C LYS A 53 -28.28 53.36 1.89
N ILE A 54 -27.35 52.79 1.14
CA ILE A 54 -26.54 53.51 0.15
C ILE A 54 -27.46 54.05 -0.96
N LYS A 55 -28.43 53.24 -1.43
CA LYS A 55 -29.44 53.66 -2.41
C LYS A 55 -30.35 54.78 -1.90
N ASN A 56 -30.58 54.90 -0.60
CA ASN A 56 -31.40 55.97 -0.03
C ASN A 56 -30.62 57.26 0.28
N LEU A 57 -29.32 57.33 -0.05
CA LEU A 57 -28.53 58.55 0.11
C LEU A 57 -29.03 59.66 -0.86
N PRO A 58 -29.06 60.93 -0.41
CA PRO A 58 -29.62 62.05 -1.18
C PRO A 58 -28.73 62.57 -2.32
N ARG A 59 -27.71 61.82 -2.75
CA ARG A 59 -26.78 62.21 -3.84
C ARG A 59 -27.06 61.43 -5.12
N GLN A 60 -26.75 62.00 -6.29
CA GLN A 60 -27.03 61.37 -7.60
C GLN A 60 -26.06 60.23 -7.94
N ASP A 61 -24.74 60.45 -7.78
CA ASP A 61 -23.74 59.39 -7.98
C ASP A 61 -23.50 58.64 -6.66
N LYS A 62 -23.67 57.31 -6.72
CA LYS A 62 -23.56 56.37 -5.59
C LYS A 62 -22.54 55.26 -5.87
N GLU A 63 -21.95 55.24 -7.07
CA GLU A 63 -21.02 54.20 -7.48
C GLU A 63 -19.75 54.16 -6.60
N PRO A 64 -19.15 55.30 -6.19
CA PRO A 64 -18.01 55.30 -5.29
C PRO A 64 -18.33 54.68 -3.91
N ASP A 65 -19.50 55.00 -3.36
CA ASP A 65 -19.96 54.47 -2.06
C ASP A 65 -20.22 52.96 -2.14
N LEU A 66 -20.81 52.49 -3.25
CA LEU A 66 -21.05 51.07 -3.51
C LEU A 66 -19.73 50.30 -3.62
N GLN A 67 -18.74 50.80 -4.36
CA GLN A 67 -17.44 50.15 -4.50
C GLN A 67 -16.66 50.11 -3.18
N GLN A 68 -16.67 51.22 -2.44
CA GLN A 68 -16.03 51.30 -1.13
C GLN A 68 -16.67 50.33 -0.14
N PHE A 69 -18.01 50.24 -0.13
CA PHE A 69 -18.73 49.28 0.68
C PHE A 69 -18.39 47.84 0.33
N ARG A 70 -18.46 47.46 -0.96
CA ARG A 70 -18.16 46.10 -1.42
C ARG A 70 -16.74 45.68 -1.04
N SER A 71 -15.76 46.55 -1.28
CA SER A 71 -14.35 46.30 -0.94
C SER A 71 -14.15 46.12 0.57
N ALA A 72 -14.78 46.99 1.38
CA ALA A 72 -14.70 46.91 2.84
C ALA A 72 -15.45 45.69 3.40
N PHE A 73 -16.57 45.32 2.79
CA PHE A 73 -17.38 44.16 3.17
C PHE A 73 -16.63 42.86 2.90
N ASP A 74 -16.04 42.72 1.71
CA ASP A 74 -15.25 41.56 1.32
C ASP A 74 -14.03 41.37 2.26
N SER A 75 -13.24 42.45 2.45
CA SER A 75 -12.07 42.43 3.34
C SER A 75 -12.41 42.06 4.79
N ARG A 76 -13.51 42.60 5.32
CA ARG A 76 -13.94 42.30 6.70
C ARG A 76 -14.53 40.90 6.82
N SER A 77 -15.23 40.41 5.81
CA SER A 77 -15.78 39.05 5.82
C SER A 77 -14.65 38.02 5.85
N ARG A 78 -13.59 38.25 5.06
CA ARG A 78 -12.38 37.40 5.06
C ARG A 78 -11.70 37.30 6.43
N THR A 79 -11.73 38.37 7.22
CA THR A 79 -11.06 38.43 8.52
C THR A 79 -11.95 38.00 9.69
N MET A 80 -13.24 38.35 9.67
CA MET A 80 -14.16 38.07 10.78
C MET A 80 -14.86 36.71 10.67
N ILE A 81 -15.06 36.19 9.46
CA ILE A 81 -15.80 34.94 9.20
C ILE A 81 -15.01 34.08 8.19
N PRO A 82 -13.73 33.73 8.50
CA PRO A 82 -12.81 33.13 7.54
C PRO A 82 -13.27 31.78 6.97
N GLN A 83 -13.96 30.93 7.74
CA GLN A 83 -14.40 29.62 7.25
C GLN A 83 -15.49 29.74 6.18
N TRP A 84 -16.47 30.61 6.39
CA TRP A 84 -17.50 30.89 5.39
C TRP A 84 -16.90 31.50 4.13
N TYR A 85 -15.97 32.46 4.29
CA TYR A 85 -15.28 33.09 3.17
C TYR A 85 -14.46 32.08 2.36
N GLY A 86 -13.78 31.14 3.03
CA GLY A 86 -13.04 30.05 2.38
C GLY A 86 -13.95 29.15 1.54
N ILE A 87 -15.13 28.80 2.05
CA ILE A 87 -16.13 28.02 1.31
C ILE A 87 -16.64 28.78 0.08
N GLU A 88 -16.97 30.07 0.22
CA GLU A 88 -17.37 30.92 -0.91
C GLU A 88 -16.27 31.01 -1.98
N ALA A 89 -15.01 31.13 -1.55
CA ALA A 89 -13.88 31.15 -2.47
C ALA A 89 -13.74 29.83 -3.24
N GLU A 90 -13.96 28.68 -2.60
CA GLU A 90 -13.96 27.37 -3.28
C GLU A 90 -15.14 27.23 -4.25
N LEU A 91 -16.35 27.68 -3.88
CA LEU A 91 -17.49 27.70 -4.80
C LEU A 91 -17.17 28.57 -6.05
N LYS A 92 -16.61 29.76 -5.86
CA LYS A 92 -16.17 30.64 -6.95
C LYS A 92 -15.07 30.03 -7.81
N LYS A 93 -14.09 29.33 -7.22
CA LYS A 93 -13.04 28.60 -7.94
C LYS A 93 -13.63 27.51 -8.84
N ARG A 94 -14.76 26.92 -8.44
CA ARG A 94 -15.56 25.98 -9.26
C ARG A 94 -16.57 26.65 -10.18
N LYS A 95 -16.53 27.98 -10.28
CA LYS A 95 -17.45 28.82 -11.07
C LYS A 95 -18.91 28.68 -10.67
N ILE A 96 -19.16 28.35 -9.40
CA ILE A 96 -20.50 28.30 -8.81
C ILE A 96 -20.78 29.67 -8.21
N MET A 97 -21.84 30.32 -8.69
CA MET A 97 -22.18 31.69 -8.33
C MET A 97 -23.67 31.85 -8.06
N ASN A 98 -24.00 32.89 -7.30
CA ASN A 98 -25.37 33.36 -7.13
C ASN A 98 -25.64 34.55 -8.06
N GLY A 99 -26.87 34.65 -8.55
CA GLY A 99 -27.31 35.81 -9.31
C GLY A 99 -28.81 35.99 -9.28
N LYS A 100 -29.25 37.12 -9.84
CA LYS A 100 -30.68 37.47 -9.93
C LYS A 100 -31.10 37.48 -11.39
N VAL A 101 -32.22 36.84 -11.70
CA VAL A 101 -32.80 36.86 -13.05
C VAL A 101 -33.22 38.29 -13.37
N SER A 102 -32.62 38.84 -14.43
CA SER A 102 -32.81 40.21 -14.91
C SER A 102 -33.75 40.29 -16.11
N GLY A 103 -34.08 39.15 -16.71
CA GLY A 103 -34.98 39.07 -17.85
C GLY A 103 -34.87 37.71 -18.53
N VAL A 104 -35.49 37.60 -19.71
CA VAL A 104 -35.48 36.39 -20.53
C VAL A 104 -34.89 36.74 -21.89
N GLY A 105 -33.98 35.91 -22.38
CA GLY A 105 -33.33 36.07 -23.68
C GLY A 105 -34.28 35.75 -24.83
N SER A 106 -33.85 36.06 -26.05
CA SER A 106 -34.66 35.86 -27.27
C SER A 106 -35.08 34.41 -27.53
N LYS A 107 -34.41 33.44 -26.92
CA LYS A 107 -34.72 32.00 -27.01
C LYS A 107 -35.57 31.48 -25.83
N GLY A 108 -35.99 32.34 -24.92
CA GLY A 108 -36.72 31.94 -23.72
C GLY A 108 -35.83 31.57 -22.52
N ASP A 109 -34.51 31.58 -22.68
CA ASP A 109 -33.58 31.26 -21.59
C ASP A 109 -33.44 32.44 -20.60
N PRO A 110 -33.47 32.20 -19.28
CA PRO A 110 -33.25 33.24 -18.26
C PRO A 110 -31.87 33.90 -18.38
N LEU A 111 -31.86 35.23 -18.26
CA LEU A 111 -30.65 36.07 -18.19
C LEU A 111 -30.38 36.46 -16.74
N VAL A 112 -29.35 35.89 -16.15
CA VAL A 112 -28.98 36.11 -14.75
C VAL A 112 -27.85 37.11 -14.65
N LYS A 113 -28.02 38.14 -13.83
CA LYS A 113 -26.97 39.13 -13.56
C LYS A 113 -26.24 38.79 -12.26
N THR A 114 -24.90 38.70 -12.32
CA THR A 114 -24.05 38.50 -11.15
C THR A 114 -23.90 39.79 -10.34
N SER A 115 -23.39 39.68 -9.11
CA SER A 115 -23.02 40.83 -8.28
C SER A 115 -21.96 41.74 -8.93
N GLU A 116 -21.11 41.16 -9.79
CA GLU A 116 -20.07 41.82 -10.59
C GLU A 116 -20.62 42.45 -11.88
N GLY A 117 -21.90 42.23 -12.19
CA GLY A 117 -22.59 42.85 -13.33
C GLY A 117 -22.46 42.10 -14.65
N ARG A 118 -21.80 40.93 -14.68
CA ARG A 118 -21.82 40.02 -15.84
C ARG A 118 -23.20 39.40 -16.02
N VAL A 119 -23.55 39.11 -17.27
CA VAL A 119 -24.79 38.44 -17.65
C VAL A 119 -24.50 36.99 -18.03
N VAL A 120 -25.25 36.06 -17.43
CA VAL A 120 -25.11 34.62 -17.65
C VAL A 120 -26.43 34.06 -18.17
N VAL A 121 -26.39 33.37 -19.29
CA VAL A 121 -27.54 32.69 -19.89
C VAL A 121 -27.67 31.31 -19.24
N ILE A 122 -28.82 31.03 -18.61
CA ILE A 122 -29.08 29.74 -17.97
C ILE A 122 -29.94 28.87 -18.89
N ALA A 123 -29.29 28.05 -19.71
CA ALA A 123 -29.97 27.27 -20.73
C ALA A 123 -30.93 26.23 -20.11
N GLY A 124 -32.17 26.18 -20.62
CA GLY A 124 -33.14 25.13 -20.27
C GLY A 124 -33.77 25.23 -18.88
N ALA A 125 -33.65 26.38 -18.21
CA ALA A 125 -34.29 26.63 -16.92
C ALA A 125 -35.54 27.51 -17.06
N THR A 126 -36.58 27.22 -16.28
CA THR A 126 -37.78 28.06 -16.18
C THR A 126 -37.72 28.87 -14.89
N LEU A 127 -37.10 30.06 -14.97
CA LEU A 127 -36.95 31.00 -13.85
C LEU A 127 -37.67 32.31 -14.15
N LYS A 128 -38.28 32.91 -13.14
CA LYS A 128 -39.01 34.18 -13.28
C LYS A 128 -38.08 35.36 -13.06
N GLU A 129 -38.42 36.50 -13.68
CA GLU A 129 -37.70 37.75 -13.43
C GLU A 129 -37.73 38.10 -11.94
N GLY A 130 -36.57 38.51 -11.42
CA GLY A 130 -36.38 38.80 -10.01
C GLY A 130 -36.07 37.59 -9.13
N GLU A 131 -36.16 36.37 -9.65
CA GLU A 131 -35.80 35.15 -8.92
C GLU A 131 -34.29 35.09 -8.67
N LYS A 132 -33.90 34.63 -7.47
CA LYS A 132 -32.50 34.36 -7.13
C LYS A 132 -32.20 32.93 -7.52
N VAL A 133 -31.08 32.72 -8.19
CA VAL A 133 -30.65 31.39 -8.61
C VAL A 133 -29.16 31.20 -8.39
N ARG A 134 -28.80 29.99 -7.96
CA ARG A 134 -27.43 29.50 -7.95
C ARG A 134 -27.17 28.72 -9.22
N PHE A 135 -26.04 28.99 -9.86
CA PHE A 135 -25.69 28.38 -11.13
C PHE A 135 -24.19 28.11 -11.23
N ILE A 136 -23.82 27.19 -12.10
CA ILE A 136 -22.43 26.92 -12.48
C ILE A 136 -22.18 27.46 -13.88
N VAL A 137 -21.08 28.20 -14.08
CA VAL A 137 -20.66 28.65 -15.42
C VAL A 137 -19.94 27.50 -16.13
N VAL A 138 -20.49 27.09 -17.26
CA VAL A 138 -19.99 25.98 -18.08
C VAL A 138 -19.08 26.51 -19.19
N SER A 139 -19.37 27.71 -19.70
CA SER A 139 -18.59 28.36 -20.76
C SER A 139 -18.59 29.87 -20.56
N GLU A 140 -17.41 30.49 -20.71
CA GLU A 140 -17.24 31.94 -20.64
C GLU A 140 -17.22 32.52 -22.05
N GLY A 141 -17.86 33.68 -22.22
CA GLY A 141 -17.91 34.39 -23.51
C GLY A 141 -17.55 35.87 -23.38
N ASP A 142 -17.29 36.52 -24.52
CA ASP A 142 -16.81 37.92 -24.53
C ASP A 142 -17.81 38.94 -23.98
N LYS A 143 -19.11 38.65 -24.07
CA LYS A 143 -20.20 39.54 -23.61
C LYS A 143 -21.15 38.90 -22.63
N VAL A 144 -21.35 37.59 -22.75
CA VAL A 144 -22.26 36.80 -21.91
C VAL A 144 -21.63 35.44 -21.65
N ASP A 145 -21.81 34.93 -20.45
CA ASP A 145 -21.40 33.58 -20.08
C ASP A 145 -22.58 32.62 -20.19
N PHE A 146 -22.31 31.32 -20.22
CA PHE A 146 -23.32 30.27 -20.27
C PHE A 146 -23.22 29.39 -19.04
N GLY A 147 -24.37 29.18 -18.38
CA GLY A 147 -24.45 28.40 -17.16
C GLY A 147 -25.63 27.45 -17.13
N ARG A 148 -25.68 26.68 -16.05
CA ARG A 148 -26.81 25.79 -15.71
C ARG A 148 -27.16 25.98 -14.25
N VAL A 149 -28.45 25.81 -13.92
CA VAL A 149 -28.90 25.82 -12.52
C VAL A 149 -28.11 24.78 -11.75
N PHE A 150 -27.64 25.18 -10.57
CA PHE A 150 -26.87 24.32 -9.69
C PHE A 150 -27.53 24.31 -8.32
N GLU A 151 -28.10 23.17 -7.96
CA GLU A 151 -28.68 22.96 -6.64
C GLU A 151 -27.58 22.52 -5.68
N LEU A 152 -27.38 23.32 -4.62
CA LEU A 152 -26.44 22.97 -3.58
C LEU A 152 -27.16 22.11 -2.54
N THR A 153 -26.87 20.83 -2.56
CA THR A 153 -27.27 19.81 -1.58
C THR A 153 -26.10 19.49 -0.65
N PRO A 154 -26.32 18.82 0.49
CA PRO A 154 -25.23 18.35 1.35
C PRO A 154 -24.19 17.52 0.59
N ASP A 155 -24.62 16.63 -0.30
CA ASP A 155 -23.74 15.74 -1.07
C ASP A 155 -22.90 16.48 -2.12
N THR A 156 -23.53 17.39 -2.88
CA THR A 156 -22.81 18.19 -3.88
C THR A 156 -21.85 19.16 -3.22
N PHE A 157 -22.24 19.74 -2.07
CA PHE A 157 -21.38 20.59 -1.26
C PHE A 157 -20.18 19.85 -0.71
N TYR A 158 -20.39 18.64 -0.16
CA TYR A 158 -19.30 17.76 0.25
C TYR A 158 -18.34 17.47 -0.91
N SER A 159 -18.89 17.10 -2.06
CA SER A 159 -18.10 16.78 -3.25
C SER A 159 -17.22 17.95 -3.68
N ILE A 160 -17.74 19.18 -3.64
CA ILE A 160 -16.97 20.38 -4.01
C ILE A 160 -15.83 20.62 -3.03
N LEU A 161 -16.12 20.60 -1.72
CA LEU A 161 -15.14 20.90 -0.68
C LEU A 161 -14.05 19.84 -0.56
N THR A 162 -14.32 18.61 -0.99
CA THR A 162 -13.37 17.49 -0.91
C THR A 162 -12.74 17.11 -2.25
N GLN A 163 -13.10 17.78 -3.35
CA GLN A 163 -12.62 17.42 -4.68
C GLN A 163 -11.09 17.42 -4.79
N ASP A 164 -10.41 18.45 -4.29
CA ASP A 164 -8.94 18.52 -4.35
C ASP A 164 -8.30 17.36 -3.56
N LYS A 165 -8.86 17.03 -2.38
CA LYS A 165 -8.43 15.87 -1.58
C LYS A 165 -8.71 14.55 -2.30
N ARG A 166 -9.86 14.40 -2.96
CA ARG A 166 -10.21 13.22 -3.75
C ARG A 166 -9.26 13.04 -4.93
N ASP A 167 -8.86 14.13 -5.57
CA ASP A 167 -7.89 14.11 -6.67
C ASP A 167 -6.48 13.72 -6.17
N GLU A 168 -6.05 14.24 -5.02
CA GLU A 168 -4.80 13.81 -4.35
C GLU A 168 -4.83 12.32 -3.98
N VAL A 169 -5.93 11.83 -3.40
CA VAL A 169 -6.14 10.41 -3.11
C VAL A 169 -6.06 9.60 -4.40
N ARG A 170 -6.77 10.00 -5.45
CA ARG A 170 -6.76 9.28 -6.73
C ARG A 170 -5.36 9.21 -7.35
N ASN A 171 -4.61 10.30 -7.32
CA ASN A 171 -3.25 10.36 -7.85
C ASN A 171 -2.29 9.48 -7.04
N SER A 172 -2.38 9.56 -5.71
CA SER A 172 -1.60 8.72 -4.79
C SER A 172 -1.91 7.24 -4.97
N PHE A 173 -3.19 6.89 -5.09
CA PHE A 173 -3.64 5.52 -5.35
C PHE A 173 -3.03 4.96 -6.63
N ASN A 174 -3.12 5.69 -7.75
CA ASN A 174 -2.58 5.23 -9.03
C ASN A 174 -1.05 5.03 -8.98
N SER A 175 -0.35 5.95 -8.30
CA SER A 175 1.10 5.87 -8.10
C SER A 175 1.49 4.63 -7.28
N ILE A 176 0.88 4.45 -6.10
CA ILE A 176 1.18 3.33 -5.21
C ILE A 176 0.83 2.00 -5.86
N LYS A 177 -0.34 1.91 -6.50
CA LYS A 177 -0.77 0.71 -7.22
C LYS A 177 0.26 0.29 -8.28
N GLY A 178 0.75 1.23 -9.07
CA GLY A 178 1.80 0.96 -10.06
C GLY A 178 3.09 0.42 -9.45
N LYS A 179 3.53 0.97 -8.31
CA LYS A 179 4.71 0.49 -7.60
C LYS A 179 4.51 -0.89 -6.98
N VAL A 180 3.33 -1.17 -6.42
CA VAL A 180 2.97 -2.50 -5.90
C VAL A 180 2.99 -3.54 -7.01
N ASP A 181 2.38 -3.25 -8.15
CA ASP A 181 2.36 -4.15 -9.31
C ASP A 181 3.78 -4.40 -9.84
N HIS A 182 4.65 -3.38 -9.82
CA HIS A 182 6.05 -3.52 -10.20
C HIS A 182 6.83 -4.41 -9.23
N TYR A 183 6.69 -4.16 -7.92
CA TYR A 183 7.39 -4.92 -6.87
C TYR A 183 7.03 -6.41 -6.91
N LEU A 184 5.74 -6.74 -7.07
CA LEU A 184 5.30 -8.13 -7.16
C LEU A 184 5.82 -8.87 -8.40
N ARG A 185 6.24 -8.13 -9.44
CA ARG A 185 6.85 -8.69 -10.66
C ARG A 185 8.38 -8.73 -10.61
N SER A 186 9.00 -7.87 -9.80
CA SER A 186 10.45 -7.80 -9.64
C SER A 186 11.01 -9.02 -8.89
N ARG A 187 12.18 -9.50 -9.34
CA ARG A 187 12.98 -10.52 -8.66
C ARG A 187 14.27 -9.98 -8.05
N ASP A 188 14.38 -8.67 -7.84
CA ASP A 188 15.66 -8.03 -7.48
C ASP A 188 16.10 -8.27 -6.04
N ALA A 189 17.33 -7.87 -5.70
CA ALA A 189 17.99 -8.15 -4.43
C ALA A 189 17.69 -7.15 -3.29
N ASN A 190 17.06 -6.00 -3.58
CA ASN A 190 16.78 -4.92 -2.62
C ASN A 190 15.36 -4.96 -2.00
N GLN A 191 14.77 -6.15 -1.97
CA GLN A 191 13.33 -6.32 -1.70
C GLN A 191 12.86 -5.88 -0.32
N VAL A 192 13.73 -5.91 0.71
CA VAL A 192 13.34 -5.50 2.07
C VAL A 192 13.15 -3.98 2.13
N SER A 193 14.09 -3.21 1.56
CA SER A 193 14.04 -1.75 1.55
C SER A 193 12.84 -1.25 0.74
N GLU A 194 12.63 -1.84 -0.44
CA GLU A 194 11.49 -1.53 -1.30
C GLU A 194 10.16 -1.86 -0.63
N LEU A 195 10.05 -3.02 0.04
CA LEU A 195 8.85 -3.38 0.80
C LEU A 195 8.60 -2.39 1.95
N SER A 196 9.61 -2.07 2.75
CA SER A 196 9.49 -1.09 3.83
C SER A 196 9.04 0.28 3.31
N GLN A 197 9.56 0.72 2.15
CA GLN A 197 9.13 1.97 1.52
C GLN A 197 7.67 1.90 1.06
N LEU A 198 7.26 0.81 0.38
CA LEU A 198 5.87 0.62 -0.06
C LEU A 198 4.89 0.60 1.11
N LEU A 199 5.25 -0.06 2.21
CA LEU A 199 4.42 -0.09 3.42
C LEU A 199 4.26 1.30 4.04
N LYS A 200 5.31 2.13 4.02
CA LYS A 200 5.24 3.54 4.46
C LYS A 200 4.35 4.38 3.55
N GLU A 201 4.47 4.21 2.22
CA GLU A 201 3.61 4.90 1.26
C GLU A 201 2.13 4.52 1.41
N LEU A 202 1.85 3.24 1.67
CA LEU A 202 0.49 2.75 1.96
C LEU A 202 -0.08 3.35 3.25
N GLU A 203 0.72 3.50 4.29
CA GLU A 203 0.26 4.16 5.52
C GLU A 203 0.04 5.66 5.30
N GLY A 204 0.92 6.34 4.56
CA GLY A 204 0.70 7.73 4.16
C GLY A 204 -0.64 7.90 3.40
N PHE A 205 -0.91 7.00 2.45
CA PHE A 205 -2.21 6.98 1.75
C PHE A 205 -3.39 6.69 2.69
N ARG A 206 -3.22 5.81 3.68
CA ARG A 206 -4.23 5.54 4.71
C ARG A 206 -4.59 6.80 5.49
N GLU A 207 -3.58 7.58 5.88
CA GLU A 207 -3.78 8.85 6.58
C GLU A 207 -4.55 9.86 5.72
N PHE A 208 -4.21 9.99 4.44
CA PHE A 208 -4.98 10.82 3.51
C PHE A 208 -6.43 10.33 3.34
N ALA A 209 -6.62 9.03 3.09
CA ALA A 209 -7.93 8.42 2.91
C ALA A 209 -8.82 8.51 4.17
N SER A 210 -8.22 8.58 5.35
CA SER A 210 -8.96 8.69 6.63
C SER A 210 -9.74 10.01 6.76
N GLN A 211 -9.37 11.03 5.98
CA GLN A 211 -10.02 12.34 5.92
C GLN A 211 -11.27 12.37 5.01
N LEU A 212 -11.51 11.31 4.24
CA LEU A 212 -12.75 11.14 3.49
C LEU A 212 -13.89 10.71 4.44
N THR A 213 -15.14 10.73 3.98
CA THR A 213 -16.31 10.29 4.77
C THR A 213 -17.09 9.19 4.04
N GLY A 214 -17.93 8.48 4.80
CA GLY A 214 -18.82 7.45 4.27
C GLY A 214 -18.12 6.31 3.52
N GLU A 215 -18.76 5.83 2.46
CA GLU A 215 -18.34 4.67 1.68
C GLU A 215 -16.95 4.87 1.02
N GLU A 216 -16.61 6.10 0.62
CA GLU A 216 -15.32 6.39 -0.01
C GLU A 216 -14.15 6.15 0.95
N LYS A 217 -14.31 6.56 2.21
CA LYS A 217 -13.33 6.28 3.27
C LYS A 217 -13.17 4.77 3.44
N GLU A 218 -14.28 4.06 3.64
CA GLU A 218 -14.28 2.62 3.90
C GLU A 218 -13.62 1.84 2.75
N ARG A 219 -13.95 2.17 1.51
CA ARG A 219 -13.38 1.55 0.32
C ARG A 219 -11.87 1.74 0.23
N ASN A 220 -11.38 2.96 0.44
CA ASN A 220 -9.94 3.25 0.38
C ASN A 220 -9.17 2.60 1.52
N LEU A 221 -9.71 2.61 2.75
CA LEU A 221 -9.08 1.94 3.90
C LEU A 221 -9.06 0.41 3.71
N ALA A 222 -10.14 -0.19 3.22
CA ALA A 222 -10.19 -1.62 2.91
C ALA A 222 -9.16 -2.01 1.83
N TRP A 223 -8.97 -1.16 0.81
CA TRP A 223 -7.94 -1.37 -0.20
C TRP A 223 -6.53 -1.36 0.42
N VAL A 224 -6.21 -0.38 1.28
CA VAL A 224 -4.89 -0.33 1.96
C VAL A 224 -4.64 -1.61 2.75
N THR A 225 -5.60 -2.03 3.57
CA THR A 225 -5.48 -3.25 4.37
C THR A 225 -5.24 -4.47 3.49
N THR A 226 -5.98 -4.57 2.38
CA THR A 226 -5.84 -5.67 1.41
C THR A 226 -4.46 -5.68 0.76
N GLN A 227 -3.97 -4.52 0.31
CA GLN A 227 -2.65 -4.41 -0.32
C GLN A 227 -1.52 -4.70 0.67
N ARG A 228 -1.58 -4.12 1.88
CA ARG A 228 -0.59 -4.35 2.94
C ARG A 228 -0.49 -5.84 3.27
N LYS A 229 -1.63 -6.50 3.48
CA LYS A 229 -1.68 -7.94 3.77
C LYS A 229 -1.16 -8.76 2.59
N GLY A 230 -1.57 -8.45 1.37
CA GLY A 230 -1.11 -9.14 0.16
C GLY A 230 0.40 -9.05 -0.04
N LEU A 231 0.96 -7.85 0.07
CA LEU A 231 2.41 -7.60 -0.03
C LEU A 231 3.18 -8.41 1.01
N LEU A 232 2.80 -8.30 2.28
CA LEU A 232 3.49 -9.01 3.36
C LEU A 232 3.41 -10.52 3.19
N LYS A 233 2.24 -11.09 2.83
CA LYS A 233 2.09 -12.53 2.63
C LYS A 233 2.94 -13.08 1.50
N VAL A 234 3.04 -12.37 0.39
CA VAL A 234 3.84 -12.80 -0.76
C VAL A 234 5.33 -12.66 -0.46
N SER A 235 5.72 -11.59 0.22
CA SER A 235 7.14 -11.23 0.37
C SER A 235 7.81 -11.92 1.55
N MET A 236 7.10 -12.09 2.68
CA MET A 236 7.73 -12.49 3.94
C MET A 236 8.45 -13.83 3.87
N PRO A 237 7.87 -14.92 3.30
CA PRO A 237 8.59 -16.19 3.20
C PRO A 237 9.90 -16.06 2.41
N ARG A 238 9.87 -15.30 1.30
CA ARG A 238 11.07 -15.05 0.48
C ARG A 238 12.13 -14.27 1.26
N LEU A 239 11.74 -13.16 1.89
CA LEU A 239 12.65 -12.32 2.67
C LEU A 239 13.31 -13.10 3.81
N VAL A 240 12.53 -13.93 4.51
CA VAL A 240 13.04 -14.80 5.58
C VAL A 240 14.05 -15.80 5.03
N PHE A 241 13.75 -16.50 3.94
CA PHE A 241 14.71 -17.47 3.39
C PHE A 241 15.98 -16.80 2.83
N ASP A 242 15.86 -15.63 2.22
CA ASP A 242 17.01 -14.85 1.77
C ASP A 242 17.87 -14.38 2.96
N PHE A 243 17.23 -13.93 4.04
CA PHE A 243 17.90 -13.56 5.29
C PHE A 243 18.64 -14.76 5.91
N LEU A 244 17.97 -15.90 6.05
CA LEU A 244 18.53 -17.11 6.64
C LEU A 244 19.71 -17.65 5.82
N SER A 245 19.58 -17.67 4.49
CA SER A 245 20.66 -18.07 3.60
C SER A 245 21.87 -17.14 3.69
N LYS A 246 21.65 -15.82 3.83
CA LYS A 246 22.72 -14.83 4.02
C LYS A 246 23.39 -15.00 5.38
N GLN A 247 22.63 -15.25 6.44
CA GLN A 247 23.20 -15.51 7.77
C GLN A 247 24.06 -16.77 7.78
N GLU A 248 23.58 -17.87 7.18
CA GLU A 248 24.37 -19.10 7.04
C GLU A 248 25.68 -18.83 6.27
N GLY A 249 25.62 -18.08 5.17
CA GLY A 249 26.81 -17.69 4.41
C GLY A 249 27.83 -16.94 5.27
N LYS A 250 27.38 -15.93 6.03
CA LYS A 250 28.25 -15.18 6.95
C LYS A 250 28.89 -16.05 8.03
N GLU A 251 28.20 -17.07 8.54
CA GLU A 251 28.78 -17.98 9.52
C GLU A 251 29.80 -18.93 8.89
N ILE A 252 29.57 -19.39 7.66
CA ILE A 252 30.53 -20.23 6.91
C ILE A 252 31.78 -19.44 6.53
N GLU A 253 31.64 -18.18 6.14
CA GLU A 253 32.76 -17.27 5.80
C GLU A 253 33.74 -17.09 6.97
N LYS A 254 33.30 -17.31 8.22
CA LYS A 254 34.17 -17.25 9.40
C LYS A 254 35.04 -18.49 9.61
N GLN A 255 34.86 -19.56 8.83
CA GLN A 255 35.33 -20.91 9.18
C GLN A 255 36.40 -21.54 8.28
N GLY A 256 37.16 -20.78 7.48
CA GLY A 256 38.25 -21.40 6.72
C GLY A 256 38.96 -20.48 5.74
N ASP A 257 39.71 -21.09 4.82
CA ASP A 257 40.29 -20.39 3.68
C ASP A 257 39.27 -20.16 2.56
N SER A 258 39.60 -19.28 1.61
CA SER A 258 38.70 -18.87 0.52
C SER A 258 38.23 -20.04 -0.36
N GLN A 259 39.04 -21.08 -0.52
CA GLN A 259 38.71 -22.24 -1.35
C GLN A 259 37.74 -23.19 -0.64
N GLN A 260 37.92 -23.40 0.66
CA GLN A 260 36.99 -24.16 1.50
C GLN A 260 35.64 -23.44 1.62
N ILE A 261 35.65 -22.10 1.79
CA ILE A 261 34.42 -21.30 1.81
C ILE A 261 33.66 -21.46 0.50
N ALA A 262 34.32 -21.30 -0.66
CA ALA A 262 33.64 -21.44 -1.96
C ALA A 262 32.99 -22.82 -2.14
N ARG A 263 33.65 -23.89 -1.69
CA ARG A 263 33.11 -25.26 -1.72
C ARG A 263 31.97 -25.48 -0.73
N ALA A 264 32.04 -24.94 0.47
CA ALA A 264 30.94 -24.99 1.43
C ALA A 264 29.72 -24.17 0.94
N MET A 265 29.96 -23.09 0.19
CA MET A 265 28.92 -22.28 -0.43
C MET A 265 28.24 -22.97 -1.62
N SER A 266 28.90 -23.93 -2.30
CA SER A 266 28.28 -24.73 -3.37
C SER A 266 27.45 -25.91 -2.84
N ALA A 267 27.68 -26.35 -1.60
CA ALA A 267 26.88 -27.39 -0.97
C ALA A 267 25.44 -26.93 -0.66
N PRO A 268 24.47 -27.86 -0.63
CA PRO A 268 23.13 -27.59 -0.09
C PRO A 268 23.22 -27.25 1.41
N GLY A 269 23.17 -25.97 1.74
CA GLY A 269 23.21 -25.50 3.13
C GLY A 269 22.00 -25.95 3.96
N LEU A 270 22.11 -25.83 5.28
CA LEU A 270 21.02 -26.11 6.21
C LEU A 270 19.84 -25.15 6.03
N LEU A 271 20.11 -23.88 5.70
CA LEU A 271 19.11 -22.82 5.62
C LEU A 271 18.87 -22.33 4.19
N ARG A 272 19.48 -22.96 3.18
CA ARG A 272 19.37 -22.60 1.75
C ARG A 272 18.19 -23.30 1.08
N TYR A 273 16.98 -22.77 1.29
CA TYR A 273 15.74 -23.37 0.78
C TYR A 273 15.74 -23.63 -0.75
N GLN A 274 16.23 -22.68 -1.55
CA GLN A 274 16.27 -22.85 -3.01
C GLN A 274 17.23 -23.97 -3.45
N ALA A 275 18.38 -24.10 -2.77
CA ALA A 275 19.33 -25.19 -3.04
C ALA A 275 18.72 -26.55 -2.67
N HIS A 276 17.98 -26.63 -1.56
CA HIS A 276 17.22 -27.83 -1.17
C HIS A 276 16.16 -28.21 -2.22
N LEU A 277 15.37 -27.25 -2.71
CA LEU A 277 14.39 -27.51 -3.77
C LEU A 277 15.02 -28.00 -5.08
N ALA A 278 16.13 -27.38 -5.48
CA ALA A 278 16.88 -27.79 -6.67
C ALA A 278 17.40 -29.23 -6.53
N LEU A 279 18.04 -29.53 -5.39
CA LEU A 279 18.56 -30.86 -5.08
C LEU A 279 17.44 -31.92 -5.09
N LYS A 280 16.32 -31.64 -4.44
CA LYS A 280 15.16 -32.54 -4.40
C LYS A 280 14.63 -32.81 -5.81
N THR A 281 14.53 -31.77 -6.64
CA THR A 281 14.04 -31.88 -8.02
C THR A 281 15.00 -32.70 -8.89
N GLN A 282 16.30 -32.57 -8.66
CA GLN A 282 17.34 -33.33 -9.36
C GLN A 282 17.35 -34.81 -8.96
N LEU A 283 17.11 -35.14 -7.69
CA LEU A 283 17.31 -36.50 -7.17
C LEU A 283 16.04 -37.37 -7.16
N LEU A 284 14.86 -36.81 -6.86
CA LEU A 284 13.66 -37.62 -6.66
C LEU A 284 12.96 -37.95 -7.98
N GLY A 285 12.82 -39.25 -8.28
CA GLY A 285 12.18 -39.78 -9.50
C GLY A 285 11.02 -40.75 -9.27
N GLY A 286 10.64 -41.02 -8.01
CA GLY A 286 9.65 -42.04 -7.66
C GLY A 286 10.25 -43.11 -6.75
N GLU A 287 10.07 -44.39 -7.10
CA GLU A 287 10.62 -45.53 -6.36
C GLU A 287 12.15 -45.63 -6.44
N LYS A 288 12.75 -45.06 -7.48
CA LYS A 288 14.21 -44.96 -7.68
C LYS A 288 14.61 -43.50 -7.90
N PRO A 289 15.89 -43.14 -7.65
CA PRO A 289 16.37 -41.78 -7.92
C PRO A 289 16.40 -41.51 -9.43
N LYS A 290 16.30 -40.23 -9.81
CA LYS A 290 16.50 -39.82 -11.22
C LYS A 290 17.93 -40.16 -11.66
N GLY A 291 18.08 -40.62 -12.91
CA GLY A 291 19.37 -41.06 -13.45
C GLY A 291 19.72 -42.52 -13.12
N TYR A 292 18.92 -43.21 -12.29
CA TYR A 292 19.16 -44.62 -11.95
C TYR A 292 19.08 -45.54 -13.16
N SER A 293 17.98 -45.47 -13.92
CA SER A 293 17.76 -46.29 -15.12
C SER A 293 18.89 -46.15 -16.13
N GLU A 294 19.31 -44.92 -16.39
CA GLU A 294 20.35 -44.61 -17.36
C GLU A 294 21.72 -45.13 -16.94
N LEU A 295 22.00 -45.19 -15.63
CA LEU A 295 23.22 -45.77 -15.09
C LEU A 295 23.17 -47.30 -15.09
N VAL A 296 22.02 -47.89 -14.77
CA VAL A 296 21.80 -49.34 -14.88
C VAL A 296 21.97 -49.79 -16.31
N ASP A 297 21.35 -49.12 -17.28
CA ASP A 297 21.46 -49.44 -18.70
C ASP A 297 22.91 -49.40 -19.20
N LYS A 298 23.70 -48.40 -18.76
CA LYS A 298 25.13 -48.31 -19.07
C LYS A 298 25.92 -49.48 -18.49
N LEU A 299 25.71 -49.80 -17.22
CA LEU A 299 26.38 -50.92 -16.55
C LEU A 299 25.97 -52.28 -17.15
N GLN A 300 24.72 -52.39 -17.63
CA GLN A 300 24.22 -53.56 -18.33
C GLN A 300 24.86 -53.73 -19.72
N GLN A 301 25.09 -52.64 -20.46
CA GLN A 301 25.80 -52.67 -21.74
C GLN A 301 27.26 -53.13 -21.59
N ASP A 302 27.86 -52.90 -20.42
CA ASP A 302 29.24 -53.31 -20.09
C ASP A 302 29.34 -54.76 -19.55
N MET A 303 28.28 -55.58 -19.60
CA MET A 303 28.20 -56.96 -19.06
C MET A 303 29.01 -58.03 -19.83
N GLY A 304 30.14 -57.66 -20.44
CA GLY A 304 31.06 -58.62 -21.06
C GLY A 304 31.84 -59.48 -20.06
N SER A 305 31.72 -59.25 -18.74
CA SER A 305 32.49 -59.94 -17.71
C SER A 305 31.72 -60.15 -16.40
N MET A 306 32.12 -61.17 -15.62
CA MET A 306 31.61 -61.43 -14.26
C MET A 306 31.86 -60.25 -13.30
N ASP A 307 32.94 -59.50 -13.51
CA ASP A 307 33.27 -58.30 -12.73
C ASP A 307 32.26 -57.17 -12.96
N SER A 308 31.79 -56.99 -14.19
CA SER A 308 30.73 -56.03 -14.53
C SER A 308 29.39 -56.38 -13.87
N ALA A 309 29.04 -57.67 -13.83
CA ALA A 309 27.81 -58.15 -13.18
C ALA A 309 27.85 -57.94 -11.65
N LEU A 310 29.01 -58.18 -11.01
CA LEU A 310 29.22 -57.89 -9.59
C LEU A 310 29.12 -56.39 -9.29
N LYS A 311 29.67 -55.53 -10.16
CA LYS A 311 29.54 -54.06 -10.05
C LYS A 311 28.09 -53.58 -10.17
N LEU A 312 27.31 -54.16 -11.08
CA LEU A 312 25.89 -53.83 -11.21
C LEU A 312 25.10 -54.26 -9.96
N MET A 313 25.29 -55.50 -9.48
CA MET A 313 24.64 -55.98 -8.25
C MET A 313 25.00 -55.13 -7.03
N ASP A 314 26.27 -54.77 -6.88
CA ASP A 314 26.75 -53.90 -5.80
C ASP A 314 26.13 -52.49 -5.89
N PHE A 315 26.04 -51.94 -7.11
CA PHE A 315 25.40 -50.64 -7.35
C PHE A 315 23.92 -50.67 -6.95
N GLU A 316 23.15 -51.64 -7.44
CA GLU A 316 21.72 -51.76 -7.15
C GLU A 316 21.44 -51.95 -5.67
N ALA A 317 22.15 -52.89 -5.02
CA ALA A 317 21.99 -53.17 -3.59
C ALA A 317 22.28 -51.93 -2.73
N LYS A 318 23.35 -51.19 -3.04
CA LYS A 318 23.70 -49.97 -2.31
C LYS A 318 22.74 -48.82 -2.56
N ILE A 319 22.21 -48.66 -3.79
CA ILE A 319 21.16 -47.66 -4.05
C ILE A 319 19.91 -47.98 -3.22
N ASP A 320 19.51 -49.25 -3.13
CA ASP A 320 18.35 -49.66 -2.34
C ASP A 320 18.54 -49.49 -0.83
N GLU A 321 19.77 -49.59 -0.35
CA GLU A 321 20.13 -49.28 1.02
C GLU A 321 20.05 -47.77 1.33
N VAL A 322 20.66 -46.91 0.49
CA VAL A 322 20.84 -45.49 0.83
C VAL A 322 19.69 -44.59 0.37
N TYR A 323 18.99 -44.92 -0.71
CA TYR A 323 17.94 -44.07 -1.29
C TYR A 323 16.79 -43.79 -0.30
N PRO A 324 16.25 -44.78 0.45
CA PRO A 324 15.21 -44.50 1.44
C PRO A 324 15.65 -43.53 2.54
N ALA A 325 16.91 -43.62 2.99
CA ALA A 325 17.47 -42.74 4.02
C ALA A 325 17.71 -41.32 3.48
N ALA A 326 18.26 -41.19 2.27
CA ALA A 326 18.43 -39.91 1.59
C ALA A 326 17.08 -39.21 1.34
N ARG A 327 16.07 -39.97 0.92
CA ARG A 327 14.70 -39.46 0.74
C ARG A 327 14.12 -38.96 2.07
N ARG A 328 14.28 -39.72 3.16
CA ARG A 328 13.85 -39.31 4.50
C ARG A 328 14.53 -38.01 4.93
N TYR A 329 15.81 -37.81 4.64
CA TYR A 329 16.48 -36.53 4.89
C TYR A 329 15.76 -35.36 4.22
N LEU A 330 15.50 -35.48 2.92
CA LEU A 330 14.83 -34.43 2.14
C LEU A 330 13.42 -34.15 2.66
N GLU A 331 12.66 -35.19 3.01
CA GLU A 331 11.31 -35.06 3.59
C GLU A 331 11.33 -34.39 4.97
N ARG A 332 12.37 -34.64 5.77
CA ARG A 332 12.57 -33.94 7.06
C ARG A 332 12.87 -32.46 6.83
N MET A 333 13.79 -32.15 5.91
CA MET A 333 14.10 -30.78 5.54
C MET A 333 12.88 -30.05 4.96
N ASP A 334 12.02 -30.72 4.17
CA ASP A 334 10.75 -30.15 3.72
C ASP A 334 9.87 -29.71 4.89
N ARG A 335 9.72 -30.56 5.92
CA ARG A 335 8.96 -30.20 7.12
C ARG A 335 9.58 -29.02 7.85
N PHE A 336 10.91 -28.97 7.94
CA PHE A 336 11.63 -27.84 8.53
C PHE A 336 11.32 -26.54 7.78
N PHE A 337 11.50 -26.51 6.46
CA PHE A 337 11.22 -25.32 5.65
C PHE A 337 9.73 -24.95 5.65
N GLN A 338 8.81 -25.92 5.68
CA GLN A 338 7.38 -25.64 5.82
C GLN A 338 7.06 -24.93 7.14
N ARG A 339 7.68 -25.35 8.25
CA ARG A 339 7.49 -24.70 9.56
C ARG A 339 8.06 -23.28 9.57
N LEU A 340 9.21 -23.05 8.95
CA LEU A 340 9.77 -21.71 8.76
C LEU A 340 8.86 -20.82 7.90
N ALA A 341 8.31 -21.36 6.80
CA ALA A 341 7.36 -20.64 5.95
C ALA A 341 6.06 -20.31 6.69
N GLN A 342 5.55 -21.22 7.53
CA GLN A 342 4.39 -20.96 8.39
C GLN A 342 4.67 -19.83 9.39
N LYS A 343 5.84 -19.85 10.06
CA LYS A 343 6.28 -18.75 10.93
C LYS A 343 6.42 -17.43 10.17
N ALA A 344 6.95 -17.45 8.96
CA ALA A 344 7.05 -16.26 8.12
C ALA A 344 5.65 -15.70 7.76
N ASN A 345 4.68 -16.58 7.47
CA ASN A 345 3.30 -16.16 7.23
C ASN A 345 2.62 -15.60 8.48
N GLN A 346 2.86 -16.19 9.66
CA GLN A 346 2.38 -15.65 10.94
C GLN A 346 2.97 -14.27 11.22
N LEU A 347 4.26 -14.09 10.94
CA LEU A 347 4.92 -12.79 11.03
C LEU A 347 4.30 -11.78 10.05
N ALA A 348 4.00 -12.18 8.81
CA ALA A 348 3.31 -11.35 7.83
C ALA A 348 1.92 -10.89 8.32
N ASP A 349 1.15 -11.79 8.93
CA ASP A 349 -0.16 -11.46 9.50
C ASP A 349 -0.01 -10.46 10.66
N SER A 350 0.94 -10.68 11.58
CA SER A 350 1.23 -9.75 12.69
C SER A 350 1.67 -8.36 12.21
N LEU A 351 2.59 -8.30 11.25
CA LEU A 351 3.05 -7.03 10.66
C LEU A 351 1.97 -6.34 9.83
N SER A 352 0.97 -7.06 9.32
CA SER A 352 -0.11 -6.45 8.54
C SER A 352 -0.97 -5.51 9.38
N GLU A 353 -1.00 -5.73 10.70
CA GLU A 353 -1.75 -4.92 11.66
C GLU A 353 -0.87 -3.89 12.38
N SER A 354 0.46 -4.07 12.37
CA SER A 354 1.40 -3.16 13.02
C SER A 354 1.76 -1.95 12.15
N LYS A 355 2.27 -0.89 12.79
CA LYS A 355 2.94 0.24 12.11
C LYS A 355 4.47 0.07 12.07
N ASP A 356 4.96 -1.16 12.28
CA ASP A 356 6.39 -1.44 12.24
C ASP A 356 6.86 -1.56 10.79
N TYR A 357 7.91 -0.83 10.46
CA TYR A 357 8.55 -0.82 9.14
C TYR A 357 10.00 -1.32 9.21
N GLU A 358 10.50 -1.67 10.40
CA GLU A 358 11.83 -2.27 10.62
C GLU A 358 11.79 -3.78 10.34
N ILE A 359 11.28 -4.16 9.16
CA ILE A 359 11.03 -5.56 8.79
C ILE A 359 12.25 -6.46 9.03
N GLN A 360 13.45 -5.97 8.70
CA GLN A 360 14.68 -6.72 8.90
C GLN A 360 14.92 -7.07 10.37
N ARG A 361 14.75 -6.11 11.28
CA ARG A 361 14.94 -6.31 12.71
C ARG A 361 13.95 -7.34 13.26
N VAL A 362 12.68 -7.23 12.85
CA VAL A 362 11.65 -8.17 13.30
C VAL A 362 11.93 -9.59 12.78
N ILE A 363 12.42 -9.73 11.54
CA ILE A 363 12.89 -11.02 11.03
C ILE A 363 14.05 -11.56 11.88
N GLU A 364 15.05 -10.73 12.20
CA GLU A 364 16.20 -11.10 13.03
C GLU A 364 15.78 -11.60 14.43
N GLU A 365 14.82 -10.93 15.06
CA GLU A 365 14.29 -11.30 16.36
C GLU A 365 13.51 -12.64 16.31
N VAL A 366 12.60 -12.79 15.35
CA VAL A 366 11.73 -13.98 15.22
C VAL A 366 12.49 -15.22 14.75
N PHE A 367 13.50 -15.03 13.88
CA PHE A 367 14.32 -16.10 13.30
C PHE A 367 15.72 -16.15 13.89
N SER A 368 15.83 -15.83 15.18
CA SER A 368 17.07 -15.98 15.94
C SER A 368 17.59 -17.42 15.95
N GLY A 369 18.88 -17.60 16.25
CA GLY A 369 19.50 -18.93 16.32
C GLY A 369 18.80 -19.88 17.30
N GLN A 370 18.26 -19.37 18.41
CA GLN A 370 17.46 -20.16 19.36
C GLN A 370 16.13 -20.63 18.76
N ALA A 371 15.43 -19.75 18.05
CA ALA A 371 14.19 -20.09 17.37
C ALA A 371 14.40 -21.13 16.26
N LEU A 372 15.48 -21.00 15.49
CA LEU A 372 15.86 -21.98 14.46
C LEU A 372 16.21 -23.33 15.08
N SER A 373 16.94 -23.33 16.21
CA SER A 373 17.29 -24.53 16.95
C SER A 373 16.05 -25.27 17.44
N ALA A 374 15.08 -24.54 17.99
CA ALA A 374 13.80 -25.12 18.42
C ALA A 374 13.05 -25.79 17.25
N GLU A 375 13.04 -25.18 16.05
CA GLU A 375 12.43 -25.81 14.87
C GLU A 375 13.19 -27.05 14.37
N LEU A 376 14.53 -27.06 14.45
CA LEU A 376 15.35 -28.22 14.08
C LEU A 376 15.08 -29.43 14.99
N LYS A 377 14.94 -29.21 16.31
CA LYS A 377 14.59 -30.28 17.27
C LYS A 377 13.23 -30.92 17.02
N GLN A 378 12.31 -30.18 16.40
CA GLN A 378 10.98 -30.71 16.05
C GLN A 378 11.05 -31.65 14.83
N VAL A 379 12.13 -31.59 14.06
CA VAL A 379 12.28 -32.31 12.81
C VAL A 379 13.25 -33.49 12.98
N PHE A 380 14.36 -33.29 13.68
CA PHE A 380 15.40 -34.31 13.95
C PHE A 380 15.48 -34.63 15.44
N ARG A 381 15.54 -35.92 15.78
CA ARG A 381 15.56 -36.41 17.17
C ARG A 381 16.92 -36.25 17.84
N SER A 382 17.99 -36.31 17.05
CA SER A 382 19.37 -36.18 17.54
C SER A 382 20.29 -35.64 16.43
N PRO A 383 21.46 -35.08 16.78
CA PRO A 383 22.49 -34.77 15.78
C PRO A 383 22.90 -36.01 14.98
N ASP A 384 22.96 -37.18 15.61
CA ASP A 384 23.37 -38.42 14.97
C ASP A 384 22.37 -38.88 13.90
N GLU A 385 21.06 -38.74 14.16
CA GLU A 385 20.03 -38.98 13.14
C GLU A 385 20.23 -38.04 11.94
N PHE A 386 20.44 -36.74 12.18
CA PHE A 386 20.68 -35.77 11.13
C PHE A 386 21.90 -36.14 10.27
N PHE A 387 23.06 -36.42 10.90
CA PHE A 387 24.28 -36.73 10.17
C PHE A 387 24.20 -38.09 9.46
N SER A 388 23.52 -39.07 10.02
CA SER A 388 23.27 -40.36 9.36
C SER A 388 22.46 -40.19 8.08
N LEU A 389 21.33 -39.48 8.17
CA LEU A 389 20.46 -39.22 7.01
C LEU A 389 21.15 -38.35 5.94
N ARG A 390 21.91 -37.32 6.36
CA ARG A 390 22.67 -36.46 5.44
C ARG A 390 23.82 -37.19 4.76
N ARG A 391 24.50 -38.11 5.47
CA ARG A 391 25.52 -38.98 4.87
C ARG A 391 24.94 -39.90 3.81
N ALA A 392 23.77 -40.50 4.06
CA ALA A 392 23.08 -41.30 3.05
C ALA A 392 22.75 -40.48 1.78
N LEU A 393 22.37 -39.21 1.95
CA LEU A 393 22.17 -38.29 0.81
C LEU A 393 23.48 -38.03 0.05
N ALA A 394 24.59 -37.76 0.74
CA ALA A 394 25.89 -37.56 0.09
C ALA A 394 26.37 -38.82 -0.66
N GLU A 395 26.18 -40.00 -0.05
CA GLU A 395 26.51 -41.28 -0.66
C GLU A 395 25.65 -41.58 -1.89
N LEU A 396 24.35 -41.31 -1.82
CA LEU A 396 23.45 -41.44 -2.98
C LEU A 396 23.96 -40.59 -4.15
N ARG A 397 24.31 -39.32 -3.90
CA ARG A 397 24.81 -38.40 -4.94
C ARG A 397 26.11 -38.91 -5.56
N ALA A 398 27.04 -39.37 -4.72
CA ALA A 398 28.31 -39.94 -5.18
C ALA A 398 28.09 -41.13 -6.13
N ARG A 399 27.15 -42.01 -5.78
CA ARG A 399 26.80 -43.20 -6.59
C ARG A 399 26.15 -42.83 -7.92
N LEU A 400 25.41 -41.73 -7.97
CA LEU A 400 24.82 -41.20 -9.19
C LEU A 400 25.83 -40.40 -10.05
N GLY A 401 27.11 -40.36 -9.67
CA GLY A 401 28.18 -39.73 -10.43
C GLY A 401 28.52 -38.29 -10.02
N ASP A 402 27.89 -37.77 -8.96
CA ASP A 402 28.11 -36.42 -8.43
C ASP A 402 29.20 -36.44 -7.33
N THR A 403 30.45 -36.62 -7.75
CA THR A 403 31.62 -36.74 -6.85
C THR A 403 32.06 -35.40 -6.25
N GLU A 404 31.81 -34.28 -6.94
CA GLU A 404 32.08 -32.93 -6.42
C GLU A 404 31.29 -32.64 -5.14
N SER A 405 30.13 -33.26 -5.00
CA SER A 405 29.27 -33.09 -3.84
C SER A 405 29.80 -33.71 -2.57
N ILE A 406 30.63 -34.74 -2.64
CA ILE A 406 31.33 -35.27 -1.47
C ILE A 406 32.29 -34.21 -0.91
N LEU A 407 33.03 -33.55 -1.80
CA LEU A 407 33.99 -32.51 -1.43
C LEU A 407 33.28 -31.26 -0.87
N ALA A 408 32.14 -30.89 -1.45
CA ALA A 408 31.32 -29.79 -0.97
C ALA A 408 30.70 -30.09 0.41
N GLU A 409 30.18 -31.30 0.63
CA GLU A 409 29.65 -31.73 1.94
C GLU A 409 30.74 -31.79 3.01
N ALA A 410 31.93 -32.28 2.68
CA ALA A 410 33.07 -32.28 3.61
C ALA A 410 33.49 -30.87 4.01
N ALA A 411 33.48 -29.92 3.08
CA ALA A 411 33.78 -28.51 3.37
C ALA A 411 32.73 -27.85 4.28
N LEU A 412 31.47 -28.28 4.19
CA LEU A 412 30.36 -27.78 5.00
C LEU A 412 30.26 -28.46 6.40
N GLU A 413 30.95 -29.58 6.60
CA GLU A 413 30.79 -30.44 7.77
C GLU A 413 31.10 -29.73 9.10
N SER A 414 32.16 -28.90 9.14
CA SER A 414 32.53 -28.14 10.34
C SER A 414 31.40 -27.24 10.83
N TYR A 415 30.85 -26.43 9.92
CA TYR A 415 29.71 -25.55 10.20
C TYR A 415 28.51 -26.35 10.70
N LEU A 416 28.14 -27.43 10.01
CA LEU A 416 27.01 -28.27 10.41
C LEU A 416 27.22 -28.90 11.78
N ARG A 417 28.42 -29.38 12.11
CA ARG A 417 28.71 -29.95 13.43
C ARG A 417 28.56 -28.90 14.52
N GLN A 418 29.07 -27.69 14.32
CA GLN A 418 28.88 -26.61 15.29
C GLN A 418 27.40 -26.28 15.47
N THR A 419 26.68 -26.05 14.37
CA THR A 419 25.27 -25.66 14.40
C THR A 419 24.39 -26.76 14.98
N MET A 420 24.55 -28.03 14.57
CA MET A 420 23.70 -29.13 15.01
C MET A 420 23.97 -29.55 16.46
N ASN A 421 25.22 -29.47 16.92
CA ASN A 421 25.54 -29.73 18.32
C ASN A 421 24.92 -28.66 19.23
N VAL A 422 24.96 -27.39 18.84
CA VAL A 422 24.30 -26.32 19.59
C VAL A 422 22.78 -26.45 19.49
N ALA A 423 22.26 -26.74 18.30
CA ALA A 423 20.82 -26.70 18.04
C ALA A 423 20.03 -27.84 18.66
N ILE A 424 20.60 -29.06 18.77
CA ILE A 424 19.87 -30.24 19.24
C ILE A 424 20.32 -30.72 20.63
N LYS A 425 21.55 -30.40 21.09
CA LYS A 425 21.99 -30.78 22.45
C LYS A 425 21.66 -29.75 23.54
N ALA A 426 21.54 -28.47 23.19
CA ALA A 426 20.84 -27.51 24.05
C ALA A 426 19.35 -27.89 24.13
#